data_AF-A0A944XJ51-F1
#
_entry.id   AF-A0A944XJ51-F1
#
_cell.length_a   1.000
_cell.length_b   1.000
_cell.length_c   1.000
_cell.angle_alpha   90.00
_cell.angle_beta   90.00
_cell.angle_gamma   90.00
#
_symmetry.space_group_name_H-M   'P 1'
#
loop_
_entity.id
_entity.type
_entity.pdbx_description
1 polymer ?
#
loop_
_entity_poly.entity_id
_entity_poly.type
_entity_poly.pdbx_seq_one_letter_code
_entity_poly.pdbx_strand_id
1 'polypeptide(L)'
;MTVGKMPGRQVTVYDKRKDAMVKRKWYWFETWGFERGDPRAEVWRVEIRAGKKELKDNWNMRTFEDVEASLGDVMIRAASKIRYVADDTDTATNVGRLANHTLWDAVQSALHGNLYDFRSGLVPGRILDVEIETLRETYKSLILGNAMAYAVAAGMPDEDIMEHLQDVVGNMILTELIENTEMAENRLSNARQRLANVAKITYADIPF
;
A
#
# COMPACT_ATOMS: atom_id res chain seq x y z
N MET A 1 4.28 6.63 24.76
CA MET A 1 3.18 5.79 24.23
C MET A 1 3.56 5.31 22.84
N THR A 2 3.21 4.07 22.49
CA THR A 2 3.41 3.50 21.14
C THR A 2 2.13 2.82 20.67
N VAL A 3 1.71 3.10 19.44
CA VAL A 3 0.53 2.53 18.78
C VAL A 3 0.99 1.81 17.51
N GLY A 4 0.56 0.56 17.33
CA GLY A 4 0.96 -0.28 16.19
C GLY A 4 2.26 -1.06 16.39
N LYS A 5 2.61 -1.90 15.41
CA LYS A 5 3.70 -2.88 15.51
C LYS A 5 4.43 -3.06 14.18
N MET A 6 5.76 -3.22 14.26
CA MET A 6 6.60 -3.59 13.12
C MET A 6 6.40 -5.07 12.73
N PRO A 7 6.51 -5.44 11.44
CA PRO A 7 7.00 -4.66 10.30
C PRO A 7 5.90 -3.86 9.55
N GLY A 8 4.74 -3.63 10.16
CA GLY A 8 3.69 -2.76 9.60
C GLY A 8 3.96 -1.28 9.89
N ARG A 9 2.93 -0.58 10.36
CA ARG A 9 3.04 0.81 10.81
C ARG A 9 3.08 0.93 12.33
N GLN A 10 3.88 1.86 12.83
CA GLN A 10 3.96 2.18 14.24
C GLN A 10 4.12 3.69 14.44
N VAL A 11 3.45 4.25 15.46
CA VAL A 11 3.66 5.63 15.90
C VAL A 11 3.99 5.67 17.38
N THR A 12 5.03 6.40 17.75
CA THR A 12 5.47 6.57 19.14
C THR A 12 5.53 8.05 19.50
N VAL A 13 4.93 8.41 20.63
CA VAL A 13 4.98 9.77 21.20
C VAL A 13 5.60 9.69 22.59
N TYR A 14 6.63 10.52 22.85
CA TYR A 14 7.27 10.58 24.16
C TYR A 14 7.95 11.93 24.44
N ASP A 15 8.11 12.22 25.72
CA ASP A 15 8.90 13.34 26.22
C ASP A 15 10.39 13.08 25.92
N LYS A 16 10.90 13.80 24.92
CA LYS A 16 12.27 13.62 24.45
C LYS A 16 13.28 14.32 25.36
N ARG A 17 12.89 15.39 26.03
CA ARG A 17 13.71 16.06 27.05
C ARG A 17 14.01 15.09 28.19
N LYS A 18 12.98 14.44 28.75
CA LYS A 18 13.13 13.44 29.82
C LYS A 18 13.96 12.25 29.37
N ASP A 19 13.74 11.73 28.15
CA ASP A 19 14.57 10.66 27.58
C ASP A 19 16.05 11.07 27.45
N ALA A 20 16.33 12.30 26.98
CA ALA A 20 17.68 12.82 26.86
C ALA A 20 18.36 12.99 28.22
N MET A 21 17.63 13.45 29.25
CA MET A 21 18.13 13.55 30.62
C MET A 21 18.47 12.18 31.20
N VAL A 22 17.54 11.23 31.14
CA VAL A 22 17.73 9.87 31.69
C VAL A 22 18.92 9.18 31.02
N LYS A 23 19.06 9.32 29.69
CA LYS A 23 20.15 8.72 28.92
C LYS A 23 21.42 9.57 28.87
N ARG A 24 21.45 10.72 29.57
CA ARG A 24 22.57 11.68 29.60
C ARG A 24 23.05 12.12 28.21
N LYS A 25 22.14 12.27 27.26
CA LYS A 25 22.42 12.67 25.87
C LYS A 25 22.42 14.19 25.73
N TRP A 26 23.41 14.85 26.32
CA TRP A 26 23.44 16.31 26.45
C TRP A 26 23.55 17.09 25.14
N TYR A 27 24.10 16.50 24.09
CA TYR A 27 24.21 17.12 22.76
C TYR A 27 22.84 17.57 22.19
N TRP A 28 21.75 16.94 22.62
CA TRP A 28 20.41 17.36 22.20
C TRP A 28 20.03 18.75 22.72
N PHE A 29 20.42 19.10 23.95
CA PHE A 29 20.10 20.41 24.53
C PHE A 29 20.79 21.53 23.76
N GLU A 30 22.03 21.31 23.36
CA GLU A 30 22.76 22.21 22.45
C GLU A 30 22.06 22.35 21.09
N THR A 31 21.61 21.24 20.50
CA THR A 31 20.87 21.26 19.22
C THR A 31 19.55 22.02 19.33
N TRP A 32 18.89 21.96 20.48
CA TRP A 32 17.62 22.66 20.72
C TRP A 32 17.81 24.11 21.19
N GLY A 33 19.04 24.56 21.41
CA GLY A 33 19.33 25.91 21.91
C GLY A 33 18.99 26.13 23.39
N PHE A 34 18.99 25.06 24.19
CA PHE A 34 18.72 25.11 25.63
C PHE A 34 19.95 24.74 26.46
N GLU A 35 20.00 25.24 27.69
CA GLU A 35 20.95 24.74 28.68
C GLU A 35 20.61 23.31 29.11
N ARG A 36 21.62 22.58 29.59
CA ARG A 36 21.45 21.18 30.01
C ARG A 36 20.44 21.09 31.15
N GLY A 37 19.37 20.33 30.93
CA GLY A 37 18.35 20.11 31.95
C GLY A 37 17.38 21.27 32.13
N ASP A 38 17.40 22.27 31.25
CA ASP A 38 16.45 23.40 31.29
C ASP A 38 15.00 22.86 31.32
N PRO A 39 14.21 23.20 32.36
CA PRO A 39 12.82 22.76 32.45
C PRO A 39 11.93 23.35 31.37
N ARG A 40 12.33 24.46 30.72
CA ARG A 40 11.59 25.13 29.64
C ARG A 40 11.70 24.41 28.30
N ALA A 41 12.61 23.44 28.17
CA ALA A 41 12.80 22.67 26.95
C ALA A 41 11.67 21.63 26.76
N GLU A 42 10.46 22.07 26.45
CA GLU A 42 9.28 21.21 26.21
C GLU A 42 9.38 20.46 24.86
N VAL A 43 10.33 19.53 24.77
CA VAL A 43 10.61 18.80 23.54
C VAL A 43 9.90 17.45 23.54
N TRP A 44 8.86 17.37 22.74
CA TRP A 44 8.15 16.12 22.44
C TRP A 44 8.64 15.55 21.12
N ARG A 45 8.81 14.22 21.07
CA ARG A 45 9.10 13.53 19.81
C ARG A 45 7.94 12.64 19.41
N VAL A 46 7.54 12.78 18.15
CA VAL A 46 6.61 11.91 17.46
C VAL A 46 7.38 11.14 16.39
N GLU A 47 7.48 9.83 16.54
CA GLU A 47 8.16 8.93 15.61
C GLU A 47 7.11 8.13 14.85
N ILE A 48 6.97 8.37 13.55
CA ILE A 48 6.11 7.58 12.65
C ILE A 48 7.01 6.64 11.86
N ARG A 49 6.66 5.35 11.82
CA ARG A 49 7.46 4.31 11.17
C ARG A 49 6.58 3.49 10.24
N ALA A 50 7.04 3.31 9.01
CA ALA A 50 6.51 2.38 8.03
C ALA A 50 7.56 1.30 7.75
N GLY A 51 7.26 0.05 8.09
CA GLY A 51 8.14 -1.08 7.85
C GLY A 51 7.88 -1.77 6.51
N LYS A 52 8.62 -2.84 6.24
CA LYS A 52 8.54 -3.61 4.99
C LYS A 52 7.11 -3.99 4.59
N LYS A 53 6.26 -4.39 5.53
CA LYS A 53 4.87 -4.78 5.23
C LYS A 53 4.05 -3.57 4.78
N GLU A 54 4.25 -2.42 5.42
CA GLU A 54 3.59 -1.20 4.98
C GLU A 54 4.12 -0.78 3.60
N LEU A 55 5.44 -0.59 3.46
CA LEU A 55 6.04 -0.07 2.23
C LEU A 55 5.84 -1.00 1.02
N LYS A 56 6.15 -2.30 1.16
CA LYS A 56 6.13 -3.24 0.03
C LYS A 56 4.77 -3.87 -0.21
N ASP A 57 4.02 -4.18 0.84
CA ASP A 57 2.78 -4.96 0.68
C ASP A 57 1.57 -4.03 0.50
N ASN A 58 1.50 -2.93 1.24
CA ASN A 58 0.38 -1.99 1.14
C ASN A 58 0.60 -0.88 0.11
N TRP A 59 1.86 -0.50 -0.13
CA TRP A 59 2.22 0.63 -1.00
C TRP A 59 3.07 0.24 -2.22
N ASN A 60 3.41 -1.05 -2.37
CA ASN A 60 4.25 -1.60 -3.46
C ASN A 60 5.56 -0.85 -3.75
N MET A 61 6.12 -0.17 -2.75
CA MET A 61 7.43 0.49 -2.88
C MET A 61 8.54 -0.55 -2.82
N ARG A 62 9.35 -0.61 -3.88
CA ARG A 62 10.41 -1.62 -4.06
C ARG A 62 11.77 -0.98 -4.30
N THR A 63 11.82 0.27 -4.74
CA THR A 63 13.05 1.02 -5.02
C THR A 63 13.20 2.20 -4.06
N PHE A 64 14.41 2.79 -4.03
CA PHE A 64 14.62 4.06 -3.30
C PHE A 64 13.88 5.22 -3.96
N GLU A 65 13.80 5.23 -5.29
CA GLU A 65 13.04 6.22 -6.05
C GLU A 65 11.55 6.21 -5.68
N ASP A 66 10.95 5.03 -5.50
CA ASP A 66 9.56 4.91 -5.03
C ASP A 66 9.35 5.60 -3.67
N VAL A 67 10.34 5.43 -2.78
CA VAL A 67 10.31 6.03 -1.44
C VAL A 67 10.48 7.55 -1.55
N GLU A 68 11.45 8.04 -2.31
CA GLU A 68 11.64 9.48 -2.51
C GLU A 68 10.43 10.14 -3.16
N ALA A 69 9.77 9.47 -4.12
CA ALA A 69 8.60 10.03 -4.77
C ALA A 69 7.35 10.06 -3.88
N SER A 70 7.22 9.14 -2.91
CA SER A 70 5.92 8.83 -2.30
C SER A 70 5.91 8.65 -0.78
N LEU A 71 7.05 8.83 -0.09
CA LEU A 71 7.12 8.71 1.37
C LEU A 71 6.15 9.67 2.08
N GLY A 72 5.93 10.87 1.55
CA GLY A 72 4.98 11.83 2.08
C GLY A 72 3.55 11.28 2.14
N ASP A 73 3.12 10.55 1.10
CA ASP A 73 1.79 9.93 1.05
C ASP A 73 1.64 8.86 2.14
N VAL A 74 2.67 8.03 2.33
CA VAL A 74 2.72 6.99 3.38
C VAL A 74 2.60 7.62 4.77
N MET A 75 3.35 8.68 5.03
CA MET A 75 3.46 9.29 6.35
C MET A 75 2.21 10.08 6.74
N ILE A 76 1.59 10.78 5.79
CA ILE A 76 0.31 11.45 6.03
C ILE A 76 -0.79 10.44 6.29
N ARG A 77 -0.87 9.39 5.47
CA ARG A 77 -1.85 8.31 5.68
C ARG A 77 -1.62 7.61 7.02
N ALA A 78 -0.38 7.43 7.42
CA ALA A 78 -0.01 6.89 8.72
C ALA A 78 -0.53 7.76 9.86
N ALA A 79 -0.32 9.07 9.77
CA ALA A 79 -0.77 10.04 10.76
C ALA A 79 -2.30 10.21 10.76
N SER A 80 -2.98 10.04 9.62
CA SER A 80 -4.45 10.18 9.53
C SER A 80 -5.21 9.02 10.19
N LYS A 81 -4.53 7.90 10.47
CA LYS A 81 -5.14 6.69 11.04
C LYS A 81 -5.15 6.66 12.56
N ILE A 82 -4.50 7.62 13.19
CA ILE A 82 -4.51 7.82 14.64
C ILE A 82 -4.78 9.28 14.94
N ARG A 83 -5.28 9.57 16.14
CA ARG A 83 -5.51 10.92 16.61
C ARG A 83 -5.03 11.02 18.04
N TYR A 84 -4.33 12.09 18.35
CA TYR A 84 -4.08 12.48 19.74
C TYR A 84 -5.05 13.62 20.05
N VAL A 85 -5.98 13.38 20.98
CA VAL A 85 -7.11 14.26 21.30
C VAL A 85 -6.81 15.11 22.52
N ALA A 86 -7.49 16.25 22.65
CA ALA A 86 -7.35 17.13 23.80
C ALA A 86 -7.87 16.49 25.10
N ASP A 87 -7.36 16.97 26.24
CA ASP A 87 -7.56 16.40 27.59
C ASP A 87 -9.00 16.52 28.16
N ASP A 88 -9.97 16.99 27.38
CA ASP A 88 -11.38 17.05 27.79
C ASP A 88 -12.08 15.67 27.71
N THR A 89 -11.32 14.60 27.94
CA THR A 89 -11.80 13.22 27.84
C THR A 89 -12.70 12.81 29.01
N ASP A 90 -12.60 13.51 30.14
CA ASP A 90 -13.35 13.17 31.36
C ASP A 90 -14.83 13.60 31.28
N THR A 91 -15.16 14.59 30.44
CA THR A 91 -16.55 15.04 30.24
C THR A 91 -17.13 14.59 28.90
N ALA A 92 -16.30 14.16 27.96
CA ALA A 92 -16.73 13.83 26.61
C ALA A 92 -17.25 12.39 26.49
N THR A 93 -18.57 12.26 26.33
CA THR A 93 -19.24 10.97 26.05
C THR A 93 -18.86 10.40 24.67
N ASN A 94 -18.34 11.21 23.75
CA ASN A 94 -17.94 10.79 22.40
C ASN A 94 -16.58 11.36 21.99
N VAL A 95 -15.53 10.54 22.17
CA VAL A 95 -14.13 10.83 21.81
C VAL A 95 -13.97 11.18 20.32
N GLY A 96 -14.82 10.66 19.43
CA GLY A 96 -14.75 10.94 17.99
C GLY A 96 -14.97 12.41 17.64
N ARG A 97 -15.71 13.15 18.48
CA ARG A 97 -16.02 14.58 18.29
C ARG A 97 -15.02 15.53 18.94
N LEU A 98 -14.11 15.00 19.77
CA LEU A 98 -13.09 15.83 20.40
C LEU A 98 -12.18 16.44 19.34
N ALA A 99 -11.69 17.65 19.60
CA ALA A 99 -10.66 18.26 18.79
C ALA A 99 -9.33 17.50 18.93
N ASN A 100 -8.44 17.69 17.97
CA ASN A 100 -7.07 17.21 18.10
C ASN A 100 -6.35 18.03 19.18
N HIS A 101 -5.39 17.38 19.84
CA HIS A 101 -4.42 18.05 20.67
C HIS A 101 -3.49 18.90 19.78
N THR A 102 -3.05 20.06 20.26
CA THR A 102 -2.19 21.01 19.53
C THR A 102 -0.90 20.37 18.98
N LEU A 103 -0.28 19.48 19.78
CA LEU A 103 0.85 18.64 19.33
C LEU A 103 0.52 17.85 18.05
N TRP A 104 -0.68 17.29 17.94
CA TRP A 104 -1.09 16.51 16.76
C TRP A 104 -1.33 17.40 15.55
N ASP A 105 -1.92 18.59 15.75
CA ASP A 105 -2.09 19.56 14.66
C ASP A 105 -0.73 20.04 14.14
N ALA A 106 0.25 20.26 15.02
CA ALA A 106 1.63 20.57 14.63
C ALA A 106 2.27 19.43 13.83
N VAL A 107 2.04 18.17 14.21
CA VAL A 107 2.51 16.99 13.44
C VAL A 107 1.88 16.96 12.05
N GLN A 108 0.56 17.13 11.96
CA GLN A 108 -0.14 17.14 10.66
C GLN A 108 0.39 18.27 9.78
N SER A 109 0.53 19.48 10.31
CA SER A 109 1.08 20.62 9.59
C SER A 109 2.52 20.37 9.10
N ALA A 110 3.39 19.83 9.97
CA ALA A 110 4.76 19.50 9.62
C ALA A 110 4.85 18.44 8.52
N LEU A 111 4.01 17.40 8.56
CA LEU A 111 3.93 16.41 7.48
C LEU A 111 3.40 17.04 6.18
N HIS A 112 2.38 17.91 6.29
CA HIS A 112 1.76 18.60 5.17
C HIS A 112 2.68 19.62 4.50
N GLY A 113 3.61 20.24 5.23
CA GLY A 113 4.63 21.13 4.68
C GLY A 113 5.90 20.39 4.24
N ASN A 114 6.60 19.75 5.18
CA ASN A 114 7.96 19.26 4.96
C ASN A 114 8.05 18.06 4.02
N LEU A 115 6.97 17.27 3.92
CA LEU A 115 6.91 16.12 3.02
C LEU A 115 6.01 16.40 1.82
N TYR A 116 5.83 17.66 1.43
CA TYR A 116 5.00 18.01 0.27
C TYR A 116 5.59 17.48 -1.03
N ASP A 117 6.88 17.72 -1.27
CA ASP A 117 7.56 17.33 -2.51
C ASP A 117 7.72 15.80 -2.66
N PHE A 118 7.58 15.06 -1.56
CA PHE A 118 7.67 13.61 -1.50
C PHE A 118 6.28 12.94 -1.65
N ARG A 119 5.35 13.60 -2.37
CA ARG A 119 4.00 13.09 -2.66
C ARG A 119 3.79 13.01 -4.16
N SER A 120 3.65 11.79 -4.65
CA SER A 120 3.20 11.50 -6.01
C SER A 120 1.68 11.41 -6.09
N GLY A 121 0.98 11.47 -4.95
CA GLY A 121 -0.45 11.20 -4.85
C GLY A 121 -0.75 9.71 -4.84
N LEU A 122 0.21 8.90 -4.39
CA LEU A 122 0.04 7.46 -4.27
C LEU A 122 -1.03 7.16 -3.21
N VAL A 123 -1.95 6.25 -3.53
CA VAL A 123 -2.99 5.81 -2.61
C VAL A 123 -2.91 4.28 -2.48
N PRO A 124 -3.00 3.72 -1.26
CA PRO A 124 -3.09 2.26 -1.09
C PRO A 124 -4.25 1.71 -1.91
N GLY A 125 -3.98 0.73 -2.77
CA GLY A 125 -4.98 0.11 -3.65
C GLY A 125 -5.03 0.64 -5.09
N ARG A 126 -4.55 1.86 -5.41
CA ARG A 126 -4.50 2.34 -6.81
C ARG A 126 -3.54 1.52 -7.69
N ILE A 127 -2.56 0.91 -7.05
CA ILE A 127 -1.62 -0.04 -7.67
C ILE A 127 -2.33 -1.31 -8.11
N LEU A 128 -3.40 -1.72 -7.42
CA LEU A 128 -4.18 -2.89 -7.79
C LEU A 128 -4.84 -2.69 -9.16
N ASP A 129 -5.46 -1.54 -9.39
CA ASP A 129 -6.13 -1.25 -10.66
C ASP A 129 -5.12 -1.24 -11.82
N VAL A 130 -3.95 -0.64 -11.60
CA VAL A 130 -2.86 -0.60 -12.59
C VAL A 130 -2.28 -2.00 -12.84
N GLU A 131 -2.07 -2.81 -11.79
CA GLU A 131 -1.56 -4.18 -11.94
C GLU A 131 -2.60 -5.10 -12.59
N ILE A 132 -3.89 -4.97 -12.27
CA ILE A 132 -4.99 -5.70 -12.92
C ILE A 132 -5.02 -5.36 -14.42
N GLU A 133 -4.93 -4.07 -14.76
CA GLU A 133 -4.96 -3.65 -16.16
C GLU A 133 -3.72 -4.14 -16.92
N THR A 134 -2.54 -4.09 -16.30
CA THR A 134 -1.31 -4.65 -16.87
C THR A 134 -1.43 -6.16 -17.10
N LEU A 135 -2.04 -6.89 -16.15
CA LEU A 135 -2.31 -8.33 -16.26
C LEU A 135 -3.29 -8.63 -17.40
N ARG A 136 -4.35 -7.83 -17.55
CA ARG A 136 -5.33 -7.96 -18.64
C ARG A 136 -4.65 -7.82 -20.00
N GLU A 137 -3.86 -6.78 -20.20
CA GLU A 137 -3.14 -6.57 -21.46
C GLU A 137 -2.12 -7.69 -21.75
N THR A 138 -1.41 -8.16 -20.72
CA THR A 138 -0.49 -9.30 -20.85
C THR A 138 -1.22 -10.57 -21.30
N TYR A 139 -2.31 -10.94 -20.63
CA TYR A 139 -3.08 -12.13 -20.99
C TYR A 139 -3.72 -12.01 -22.36
N LYS A 140 -4.24 -10.84 -22.72
CA LYS A 140 -4.78 -10.58 -24.06
C LYS A 140 -3.73 -10.82 -25.14
N SER A 141 -2.51 -10.29 -24.96
CA SER A 141 -1.40 -10.51 -25.90
C SER A 141 -1.02 -12.00 -26.00
N LEU A 142 -0.99 -12.72 -24.87
CA LEU A 142 -0.67 -14.15 -24.85
C LEU A 142 -1.75 -15.01 -25.50
N ILE A 143 -3.02 -14.71 -25.27
CA ILE A 143 -4.15 -15.40 -25.89
C ILE A 143 -4.05 -15.28 -27.41
N LEU A 144 -3.87 -14.05 -27.92
CA LEU A 144 -3.75 -13.80 -29.36
C LEU A 144 -2.52 -14.50 -29.96
N GLY A 145 -1.35 -14.34 -29.35
CA GLY A 145 -0.11 -14.95 -29.84
C GLY A 145 -0.18 -16.48 -29.88
N ASN A 146 -0.68 -17.11 -28.81
CA ASN A 146 -0.81 -18.56 -28.76
C ASN A 146 -1.91 -19.11 -29.68
N ALA A 147 -3.01 -18.37 -29.85
CA ALA A 147 -4.07 -18.75 -30.79
C ALA A 147 -3.53 -18.79 -32.24
N MET A 148 -2.81 -17.75 -32.66
CA MET A 148 -2.18 -17.72 -33.99
C MET A 148 -1.14 -18.84 -34.15
N ALA A 149 -0.28 -19.04 -33.15
CA ALA A 149 0.73 -20.11 -33.18
C ALA A 149 0.09 -21.51 -33.25
N TYR A 150 -1.02 -21.73 -32.54
CA TYR A 150 -1.78 -22.97 -32.62
C TYR A 150 -2.34 -23.20 -34.03
N ALA A 151 -2.95 -22.18 -34.65
CA ALA A 151 -3.54 -22.32 -35.98
C ALA A 151 -2.51 -22.65 -37.05
N VAL A 152 -1.32 -22.03 -36.98
CA VAL A 152 -0.18 -22.38 -37.83
C VAL A 152 0.28 -23.82 -37.58
N ALA A 153 0.39 -24.23 -36.31
CA ALA A 153 0.79 -25.60 -35.96
C ALA A 153 -0.26 -26.66 -36.39
N ALA A 154 -1.54 -26.28 -36.43
CA ALA A 154 -2.63 -27.09 -36.95
C ALA A 154 -2.67 -27.15 -38.49
N GLY A 155 -1.78 -26.41 -39.18
CA GLY A 155 -1.68 -26.39 -40.63
C GLY A 155 -2.77 -25.58 -41.32
N MET A 156 -3.39 -24.62 -40.64
CA MET A 156 -4.37 -23.73 -41.26
C MET A 156 -3.68 -22.81 -42.28
N PRO A 157 -4.27 -22.62 -43.48
CA PRO A 157 -3.86 -21.57 -44.40
C PRO A 157 -4.01 -20.17 -43.77
N ASP A 158 -3.09 -19.26 -44.09
CA ASP A 158 -3.08 -17.89 -43.54
C ASP A 158 -4.42 -17.15 -43.75
N GLU A 159 -5.07 -17.36 -44.89
CA GLU A 159 -6.38 -16.78 -45.23
C GLU A 159 -7.47 -17.26 -44.25
N ASP A 160 -7.49 -18.56 -43.93
CA ASP A 160 -8.44 -19.16 -43.00
C ASP A 160 -8.15 -18.75 -41.54
N ILE A 161 -6.90 -18.47 -41.18
CA ILE A 161 -6.54 -17.95 -39.86
C ILE A 161 -7.17 -16.58 -39.66
N MET A 162 -7.12 -15.71 -40.67
CA MET A 162 -7.65 -14.35 -40.57
C MET A 162 -9.18 -14.32 -40.46
N GLU A 163 -9.88 -15.28 -41.07
CA GLU A 163 -11.34 -15.32 -41.11
C GLU A 163 -11.97 -16.20 -40.02
N HIS A 164 -11.31 -17.30 -39.61
CA HIS A 164 -11.93 -18.36 -38.81
C HIS A 164 -11.24 -18.65 -37.47
N LEU A 165 -10.14 -17.97 -37.12
CA LEU A 165 -9.43 -18.23 -35.86
C LEU A 165 -10.33 -18.10 -34.61
N GLN A 166 -11.25 -17.14 -34.61
CA GLN A 166 -12.19 -16.95 -33.48
C GLN A 166 -13.07 -18.18 -33.25
N ASP A 167 -13.52 -18.84 -34.32
CA ASP A 167 -14.43 -19.97 -34.24
C ASP A 167 -13.68 -21.22 -33.77
N VAL A 168 -12.46 -21.42 -34.27
CA VAL A 168 -11.59 -22.54 -33.86
C VAL A 168 -11.24 -22.44 -32.37
N VAL A 169 -10.78 -21.25 -31.92
CA VAL A 169 -10.43 -21.03 -30.52
C VAL A 169 -11.67 -21.08 -29.64
N GLY A 170 -12.78 -20.48 -30.07
CA GLY A 170 -14.05 -20.48 -29.35
C GLY A 170 -14.58 -21.90 -29.12
N ASN A 171 -14.58 -22.73 -30.17
CA ASN A 171 -15.00 -24.12 -30.08
C ASN A 171 -14.07 -24.93 -29.17
N MET A 172 -12.75 -24.75 -29.28
CA MET A 172 -11.78 -25.42 -28.39
C MET A 172 -12.04 -25.12 -26.91
N ILE A 173 -12.27 -23.84 -26.59
CA ILE A 173 -12.60 -23.42 -25.22
C ILE A 173 -13.91 -24.05 -24.77
N LEU A 174 -14.94 -24.01 -25.62
CA LEU A 174 -16.26 -24.54 -25.30
C LEU A 174 -16.19 -26.05 -25.00
N THR A 175 -15.51 -26.82 -25.85
CA THR A 175 -15.29 -28.26 -25.68
C THR A 175 -14.59 -28.55 -24.36
N GLU A 176 -13.48 -27.85 -24.05
CA GLU A 176 -12.75 -28.05 -22.80
C GLU A 176 -13.58 -27.70 -21.55
N LEU A 177 -14.40 -26.65 -21.61
CA LEU A 177 -15.26 -26.24 -20.49
C LEU A 177 -16.42 -27.21 -20.24
N ILE A 178 -16.95 -27.85 -21.28
CA ILE A 178 -18.06 -28.81 -21.18
C ILE A 178 -17.57 -30.20 -20.80
N GLU A 179 -16.49 -30.66 -21.42
CA GLU A 179 -16.00 -32.03 -21.25
C GLU A 179 -15.12 -32.19 -20.00
N ASN A 180 -14.47 -31.12 -19.54
CA ASN A 180 -13.52 -31.15 -18.43
C ASN A 180 -13.85 -30.14 -17.32
N THR A 181 -15.12 -30.06 -16.92
CA THR A 181 -15.65 -29.07 -15.96
C THR A 181 -14.83 -28.97 -14.67
N GLU A 182 -14.50 -30.10 -14.03
CA GLU A 182 -13.74 -30.10 -12.77
C GLU A 182 -12.30 -29.55 -12.96
N MET A 183 -11.67 -29.84 -14.10
CA MET A 183 -10.36 -29.28 -14.42
C MET A 183 -10.45 -27.78 -14.74
N ALA A 184 -11.53 -27.34 -15.40
CA ALA A 184 -11.80 -25.93 -15.67
C ALA A 184 -11.99 -25.12 -14.37
N GLU A 185 -12.77 -25.65 -13.42
CA GLU A 185 -12.96 -25.04 -12.10
C GLU A 185 -11.64 -24.91 -11.34
N ASN A 186 -10.80 -25.95 -11.36
CA ASN A 186 -9.47 -25.91 -10.76
C ASN A 186 -8.56 -24.85 -11.42
N ARG A 187 -8.60 -24.72 -12.75
CA ARG A 187 -7.84 -23.67 -13.47
C ARG A 187 -8.32 -22.27 -13.11
N LEU A 188 -9.64 -22.06 -12.99
CA LEU A 188 -10.23 -20.78 -12.56
C LEU A 188 -9.86 -20.44 -11.11
N SER A 189 -9.93 -21.41 -10.20
CA SER A 189 -9.50 -21.25 -8.81
C SER A 189 -8.02 -20.84 -8.73
N ASN A 190 -7.15 -21.53 -9.48
CA ASN A 190 -5.73 -21.20 -9.56
C ASN A 190 -5.48 -19.81 -10.17
N ALA A 191 -6.23 -19.41 -11.20
CA ALA A 191 -6.13 -18.08 -11.80
C ALA A 191 -6.54 -16.98 -10.80
N ARG A 192 -7.63 -17.19 -10.05
CA ARG A 192 -8.05 -16.28 -8.98
C ARG A 192 -7.02 -16.18 -7.87
N GLN A 193 -6.41 -17.30 -7.47
CA GLN A 193 -5.34 -17.31 -6.48
C GLN A 193 -4.10 -16.55 -6.97
N ARG A 194 -3.73 -16.68 -8.25
CA ARG A 194 -2.64 -15.90 -8.86
C ARG A 194 -2.95 -14.41 -8.84
N LEU A 195 -4.17 -14.02 -9.21
CA LEU A 195 -4.62 -12.62 -9.16
C LEU A 195 -4.54 -12.07 -7.73
N ALA A 196 -5.08 -12.81 -6.76
CA ALA A 196 -5.00 -12.47 -5.33
C ALA A 196 -3.54 -12.33 -4.85
N ASN A 197 -2.64 -13.20 -5.30
CA ASN A 197 -1.22 -13.16 -4.95
C ASN A 197 -0.49 -11.95 -5.57
N VAL A 198 -0.80 -11.58 -6.81
CA VAL A 198 -0.24 -10.38 -7.46
C VAL A 198 -0.74 -9.12 -6.74
N ALA A 199 -2.04 -9.07 -6.49
CA ALA A 199 -2.72 -8.01 -5.78
C ALA A 199 -2.39 -7.91 -4.27
N LYS A 200 -1.78 -8.95 -3.68
CA LYS A 200 -1.60 -9.13 -2.23
C LYS A 200 -2.87 -8.90 -1.41
N ILE A 201 -4.04 -9.16 -1.99
CA ILE A 201 -5.34 -9.09 -1.34
C ILE A 201 -5.83 -10.48 -0.98
N THR A 202 -6.71 -10.56 0.02
CA THR A 202 -7.41 -11.80 0.35
C THR A 202 -8.45 -12.13 -0.72
N TYR A 203 -8.69 -13.42 -0.96
CA TYR A 203 -9.66 -13.91 -1.97
C TYR A 203 -11.07 -13.27 -1.82
N ALA A 204 -11.45 -12.88 -0.60
CA ALA A 204 -12.72 -12.25 -0.28
C ALA A 204 -12.87 -10.80 -0.79
N ASP A 205 -11.79 -10.16 -1.22
CA ASP A 205 -11.77 -8.73 -1.59
C ASP A 205 -11.87 -8.49 -3.11
N ILE A 206 -11.96 -9.56 -3.92
CA ILE A 206 -12.12 -9.46 -5.38
C ILE A 206 -13.62 -9.26 -5.67
N PRO A 207 -14.05 -8.13 -6.25
CA PRO A 207 -15.44 -7.93 -6.64
C PRO A 207 -15.74 -8.84 -7.84
N PHE A 208 -16.66 -9.78 -7.65
CA PHE A 208 -17.29 -10.56 -8.73
C PHE A 208 -18.67 -9.99 -8.99
#